data_AF-A0A7S0BQ84-F1
#
_entry.id   AF-A0A7S0BQ84-F1
#
_cell.length_a   1.000
_cell.length_b   1.000
_cell.length_c   1.000
_cell.angle_alpha   90.00
_cell.angle_beta   90.00
_cell.angle_gamma   90.00
#
_symmetry.space_group_name_H-M   'P 1'
#
loop_
_entity.id
_entity.type
_entity.pdbx_description
1 polymer ?
#
loop_
_entity_poly.entity_id
_entity_poly.type
_entity_poly.pdbx_seq_one_letter_code
_entity_poly.pdbx_strand_id
1 'polypeptide(L)'
;DEVEDIAFVSALSSSTHTALIKPLRKLLVRCAVNEEAQKLKAIFPKEGDSSKMGLLVTERVMNFPPQLVPKLHEAIFDEISWAQEDEPTEELKESFKFDSYLYLTSGMTNSTGLSSKLKARKKSKKKRRKKKGQNPEGEAPAKLEFFRYEDDIIYNYSSLVLSFSLPGQAPVKGGLVLRRFALFFPASAVTKIREEITKGIENGS
;
A
#
# COMPACT_ATOMS: atom_id res chain seq x y z
N ASP A 1 12.50 16.36 -28.39
CA ASP A 1 11.77 15.13 -28.03
C ASP A 1 11.53 15.11 -26.54
N GLU A 2 10.37 15.60 -26.10
CA GLU A 2 9.90 15.36 -24.73
C GLU A 2 9.44 13.91 -24.66
N VAL A 3 10.22 13.06 -23.99
CA VAL A 3 9.76 11.71 -23.66
C VAL A 3 8.86 11.87 -22.43
N GLU A 4 7.55 11.65 -22.61
CA GLU A 4 6.63 11.61 -21.47
C GLU A 4 6.99 10.43 -20.55
N ASP A 5 7.11 10.69 -19.25
CA ASP A 5 7.40 9.67 -18.25
C ASP A 5 6.27 8.63 -18.18
N ILE A 6 6.57 7.39 -18.53
CA ILE A 6 5.60 6.28 -18.50
C ILE A 6 5.40 5.67 -17.10
N ALA A 7 6.29 5.99 -16.16
CA ALA A 7 6.20 5.59 -14.76
C ALA A 7 7.03 6.52 -13.87
N PHE A 8 6.57 6.72 -12.64
CA PHE A 8 7.36 7.34 -11.58
C PHE A 8 7.20 6.58 -10.26
N VAL A 9 8.24 6.62 -9.44
CA VAL A 9 8.24 6.12 -8.08
C VAL A 9 9.04 7.07 -7.20
N SER A 10 8.54 7.35 -6.00
CA SER A 10 9.20 8.24 -5.05
C SER A 10 8.92 7.80 -3.61
N ALA A 11 9.88 8.08 -2.74
CA ALA A 11 9.80 7.80 -1.30
C ALA A 11 10.01 9.10 -0.53
N LEU A 12 8.95 9.59 0.11
CA LEU A 12 8.99 10.84 0.87
C LEU A 12 9.09 10.54 2.35
N SER A 13 10.13 11.06 3.00
CA SER A 13 10.29 10.90 4.45
C SER A 13 9.27 11.75 5.21
N SER A 14 8.64 11.15 6.22
CA SER A 14 7.66 11.85 7.05
C SER A 14 8.26 12.94 7.94
N SER A 15 9.55 12.86 8.26
CA SER A 15 10.24 13.88 9.07
C SER A 15 10.54 15.14 8.27
N THR A 16 10.84 15.01 6.97
CA THR A 16 11.14 16.15 6.09
C THR A 16 9.90 16.71 5.40
N HIS A 17 8.90 15.88 5.10
CA HIS A 17 7.69 16.28 4.35
C HIS A 17 6.45 16.49 5.25
N THR A 18 6.64 17.10 6.42
CA THR A 18 5.54 17.26 7.41
C THR A 18 4.33 18.02 6.87
N ALA A 19 4.55 19.00 5.98
CA ALA A 19 3.48 19.78 5.34
C ALA A 19 2.52 18.93 4.50
N LEU A 20 3.01 17.83 3.89
CA LEU A 20 2.20 16.87 3.14
C LEU A 20 1.59 15.80 4.08
N ILE A 21 2.40 15.28 5.00
CA ILE A 21 2.00 14.16 5.86
C ILE A 21 0.92 14.57 6.87
N LYS A 22 0.94 15.79 7.41
CA LYS A 22 -0.07 16.25 8.39
C LYS A 22 -1.49 16.26 7.79
N PRO A 23 -1.76 16.90 6.63
CA PRO A 23 -3.05 16.82 5.96
C PRO A 23 -3.45 15.39 5.58
N LEU A 24 -2.50 14.59 5.06
CA LEU A 24 -2.76 13.19 4.69
C LEU A 24 -3.22 12.38 5.91
N ARG A 25 -2.51 12.50 7.05
CA ARG A 25 -2.92 11.87 8.31
C ARG A 25 -4.34 12.26 8.71
N LYS A 26 -4.65 13.56 8.67
CA LYS A 26 -5.99 14.07 9.04
C LYS A 26 -7.07 13.48 8.14
N LEU A 27 -6.81 13.41 6.83
CA LEU A 27 -7.71 12.78 5.86
C LEU A 27 -7.93 11.29 6.19
N LEU A 28 -6.84 10.52 6.34
CA LEU A 28 -6.94 9.09 6.62
C LEU A 28 -7.64 8.80 7.96
N VAL A 29 -7.37 9.58 9.00
CA VAL A 29 -8.07 9.45 10.29
C VAL A 29 -9.56 9.75 10.15
N ARG A 30 -9.96 10.74 9.35
CA ARG A 30 -11.38 11.04 9.08
C ARG A 30 -12.06 9.92 8.29
N CYS A 31 -11.31 9.22 7.44
CA CYS A 31 -11.82 8.09 6.67
C CYS A 31 -11.85 6.77 7.46
N ALA A 32 -11.19 6.72 8.62
CA ALA A 32 -11.05 5.50 9.41
C ALA A 32 -12.21 5.30 10.40
N VAL A 33 -12.55 4.04 10.63
CA VAL A 33 -13.50 3.63 11.69
C VAL A 33 -12.76 3.54 13.02
N ASN A 34 -13.45 3.67 14.16
CA ASN A 34 -12.85 3.81 15.52
C ASN A 34 -11.61 2.93 15.80
N GLU A 35 -11.64 1.62 15.52
CA GLU A 35 -10.47 0.73 15.73
C GLU A 35 -9.30 1.04 14.78
N GLU A 36 -9.59 1.32 13.50
CA GLU A 36 -8.58 1.68 12.50
C GLU A 36 -7.99 3.06 12.81
N ALA A 37 -8.81 4.00 13.27
CA ALA A 37 -8.38 5.33 13.69
C ALA A 37 -7.40 5.25 14.87
N GLN A 38 -7.62 4.35 15.83
CA GLN A 38 -6.68 4.11 16.93
C GLN A 38 -5.35 3.55 16.42
N LYS A 39 -5.38 2.54 15.54
CA LYS A 39 -4.17 1.96 14.93
C LYS A 39 -3.42 2.97 14.06
N LEU A 40 -4.12 3.76 13.26
CA LEU A 40 -3.52 4.85 12.47
C LEU A 40 -2.84 5.88 13.36
N LYS A 41 -3.50 6.27 14.47
CA LYS A 41 -2.90 7.21 15.41
C LYS A 41 -1.62 6.66 16.04
N ALA A 42 -1.51 5.35 16.20
CA ALA A 42 -0.31 4.68 16.72
C ALA A 42 0.81 4.52 15.68
N ILE A 43 0.48 4.34 14.40
CA ILE A 43 1.47 4.16 13.31
C ILE A 43 1.98 5.51 12.79
N PHE A 44 1.12 6.53 12.71
CA PHE A 44 1.56 7.83 12.23
C PHE A 44 2.47 8.55 13.24
N PRO A 45 3.53 9.23 12.77
CA PRO A 45 4.38 10.07 13.60
C PRO A 45 3.57 10.96 14.52
N LYS A 46 3.91 11.04 15.81
CA LYS A 46 3.43 12.13 16.65
C LYS A 46 4.18 13.41 16.28
N GLU A 47 3.61 14.55 16.63
CA GLU A 47 4.26 15.84 16.42
C GLU A 47 5.50 15.94 17.31
N GLY A 48 6.66 16.25 16.72
CA GLY A 48 7.96 16.21 17.41
C GLY A 48 8.61 14.82 17.50
N ASP A 49 7.97 13.78 16.95
CA ASP A 49 8.51 12.43 16.92
C ASP A 49 9.40 12.22 15.70
N SER A 50 10.54 11.57 15.88
CA SER A 50 11.50 11.23 14.81
C SER A 50 11.01 10.07 13.94
N SER A 51 9.69 9.87 13.84
CA SER A 51 9.14 8.64 13.28
C SER A 51 9.60 8.46 11.83
N LYS A 52 10.14 7.28 11.57
CA LYS A 52 10.78 6.93 10.32
C LYS A 52 9.77 6.24 9.40
N MET A 53 8.77 6.99 8.94
CA MET A 53 7.79 6.48 7.97
C MET A 53 8.09 7.03 6.57
N GLY A 54 8.24 6.14 5.59
CA GLY A 54 8.36 6.50 4.18
C GLY A 54 7.00 6.49 3.49
N LEU A 55 6.59 7.59 2.86
CA LEU A 55 5.44 7.62 1.95
C LEU A 55 5.91 7.20 0.55
N LEU A 56 5.51 6.02 0.12
CA LEU A 56 5.75 5.54 -1.25
C LEU A 56 4.62 6.01 -2.16
N VAL A 57 5.00 6.77 -3.19
CA VAL A 57 4.11 7.19 -4.27
C VAL A 57 4.60 6.52 -5.54
N THR A 58 3.76 5.67 -6.14
CA THR A 58 4.03 5.06 -7.43
C THR A 58 2.85 5.23 -8.37
N GLU A 59 3.14 5.75 -9.55
CA GLU A 59 2.20 5.74 -10.65
C GLU A 59 2.90 5.29 -11.91
N ARG A 60 2.17 4.56 -12.74
CA ARG A 60 2.62 4.12 -14.06
C ARG A 60 1.41 3.97 -14.96
N VAL A 61 1.63 4.16 -16.25
CA VAL A 61 0.60 3.91 -17.26
C VAL A 61 0.15 2.45 -17.23
N MET A 62 -1.10 2.19 -17.62
CA MET A 62 -1.67 0.84 -17.57
C MET A 62 -0.95 -0.17 -18.46
N ASN A 63 -0.39 0.31 -19.58
CA ASN A 63 0.40 -0.47 -20.53
C ASN A 63 1.90 -0.54 -20.19
N PHE A 64 2.30 -0.13 -18.98
CA PHE A 64 3.70 -0.23 -18.56
C PHE A 64 4.15 -1.71 -18.57
N PRO A 65 5.28 -2.04 -19.21
CA PRO A 65 5.74 -3.42 -19.36
C PRO A 65 5.87 -4.13 -18.01
N PRO A 66 5.16 -5.25 -17.77
CA PRO A 66 5.19 -5.94 -16.48
C PRO A 66 6.62 -6.35 -16.06
N GLN A 67 7.49 -6.67 -17.03
CA GLN A 67 8.88 -7.08 -16.79
C GLN A 67 9.73 -5.96 -16.16
N LEU A 68 9.30 -4.70 -16.25
CA LEU A 68 9.99 -3.56 -15.65
C LEU A 68 9.50 -3.22 -14.24
N VAL A 69 8.36 -3.77 -13.80
CA VAL A 69 7.80 -3.51 -12.46
C VAL A 69 8.74 -4.00 -11.35
N PRO A 70 9.35 -5.20 -11.41
CA PRO A 70 10.34 -5.61 -10.42
C PRO A 70 11.51 -4.64 -10.32
N LYS A 71 12.04 -4.17 -11.46
CA LYS A 71 13.14 -3.20 -11.52
C LYS A 71 12.75 -1.85 -10.93
N LEU A 72 11.51 -1.40 -11.13
CA LEU A 72 11.00 -0.16 -10.56
C LEU A 72 10.98 -0.21 -9.02
N HIS A 73 10.53 -1.33 -8.46
CA HIS A 73 10.54 -1.52 -7.01
C HIS A 73 11.95 -1.74 -6.45
N GLU A 74 12.81 -2.45 -7.17
CA GLU A 74 14.22 -2.59 -6.81
C GLU A 74 14.93 -1.23 -6.75
N ALA A 75 14.81 -0.43 -7.80
CA ALA A 75 15.42 0.88 -7.89
C ALA A 75 15.02 1.78 -6.71
N ILE A 76 13.73 1.93 -6.38
CA ILE A 76 13.34 2.82 -5.28
C ILE A 76 13.89 2.36 -3.92
N PHE A 77 13.93 1.06 -3.65
CA PHE A 77 14.45 0.58 -2.36
C PHE A 77 15.97 0.63 -2.29
N ASP A 78 16.66 0.48 -3.42
CA ASP A 78 18.11 0.66 -3.50
C ASP A 78 18.46 2.15 -3.32
N GLU A 79 17.73 3.08 -3.95
CA GLU A 79 17.86 4.53 -3.74
C GLU A 79 17.63 4.91 -2.27
N ILE A 80 16.59 4.37 -1.62
CA ILE A 80 16.37 4.57 -0.17
C ILE A 80 17.55 4.03 0.65
N SER A 81 18.16 2.92 0.23
CA SER A 81 19.32 2.35 0.92
C SER A 81 20.54 3.24 0.77
N TRP A 82 20.82 3.73 -0.45
CA TRP A 82 21.94 4.62 -0.73
C TRP A 82 21.79 5.96 0.00
N ALA A 83 20.57 6.51 0.05
CA ALA A 83 20.29 7.75 0.77
C ALA A 83 20.55 7.66 2.29
N GLN A 84 20.60 6.46 2.88
CA GLN A 84 20.97 6.30 4.29
C GLN A 84 22.47 6.49 4.55
N GLU A 85 23.30 6.45 3.51
CA GLU A 85 24.76 6.52 3.59
C GLU A 85 25.31 7.78 2.92
N ASP A 86 24.71 8.17 1.78
CA ASP A 86 25.28 9.16 0.85
C ASP A 86 24.70 10.59 1.00
N GLU A 87 23.64 10.78 1.79
CA GLU A 87 23.08 12.11 2.04
C GLU A 87 24.08 13.03 2.77
N PRO A 88 24.10 14.34 2.48
CA PRO A 88 25.19 15.23 2.89
C PRO A 88 25.21 15.54 4.40
N THR A 89 24.10 15.31 5.11
CA THR A 89 24.01 15.53 6.56
C THR A 89 23.46 14.29 7.27
N GLU A 90 23.88 14.08 8.52
CA GLU A 90 23.42 12.94 9.33
C GLU A 90 21.90 13.00 9.57
N GLU A 91 21.31 14.19 9.65
CA GLU A 91 19.86 14.34 9.77
C GLU A 91 19.12 13.84 8.53
N LEU A 92 19.67 14.09 7.34
CA LEU A 92 19.10 13.60 6.08
C LEU A 92 19.25 12.08 5.96
N LYS A 93 20.43 11.53 6.30
CA LYS A 93 20.64 10.06 6.35
C LYS A 93 19.66 9.37 7.30
N GLU A 94 19.51 9.89 8.51
CA GLU A 94 18.55 9.37 9.50
C GLU A 94 17.09 9.47 9.01
N SER A 95 16.79 10.47 8.18
CA SER A 95 15.44 10.66 7.62
C SER A 95 15.00 9.54 6.67
N PHE A 96 15.93 8.79 6.07
CA PHE A 96 15.65 7.67 5.16
C PHE A 96 15.66 6.29 5.83
N LYS A 97 16.01 6.19 7.12
CA LYS A 97 16.05 4.91 7.87
C LYS A 97 14.64 4.43 8.26
N PHE A 98 13.76 4.21 7.29
CA PHE A 98 12.35 3.93 7.55
C PHE A 98 12.10 2.63 8.32
N ASP A 99 11.26 2.69 9.36
CA ASP A 99 10.73 1.52 10.08
C ASP A 99 9.47 0.97 9.40
N SER A 100 8.75 1.82 8.69
CA SER A 100 7.50 1.47 8.02
C SER A 100 7.24 2.32 6.78
N TYR A 101 6.38 1.81 5.92
CA TYR A 101 5.99 2.46 4.68
C TYR A 101 4.48 2.64 4.63
N LEU A 102 4.06 3.80 4.10
CA LEU A 102 2.72 4.07 3.65
C LEU A 102 2.70 4.03 2.12
N TYR A 103 1.91 3.14 1.56
CA TYR A 103 1.74 2.98 0.11
C TYR A 103 0.29 3.26 -0.29
N LEU A 104 0.10 4.16 -1.24
CA LEU A 104 -1.22 4.55 -1.75
C LEU A 104 -1.51 3.85 -3.07
N THR A 105 -2.67 3.21 -3.19
CA THR A 105 -3.11 2.59 -4.45
C THR A 105 -4.63 2.69 -4.62
N SER A 106 -5.14 2.22 -5.75
CA SER A 106 -6.56 2.11 -6.08
C SER A 106 -6.94 0.66 -6.34
N GLY A 107 -8.19 0.32 -6.02
CA GLY A 107 -8.75 -0.99 -6.34
C GLY A 107 -10.26 -0.96 -6.35
N MET A 108 -10.85 -2.02 -6.89
CA MET A 108 -12.29 -2.24 -6.95
C MET A 108 -12.72 -3.15 -5.80
N THR A 109 -13.74 -2.74 -5.05
CA THR A 109 -14.32 -3.57 -3.98
C THR A 109 -15.83 -3.37 -3.84
N ASN A 110 -16.54 -4.44 -3.50
CA ASN A 110 -17.97 -4.40 -3.17
C ASN A 110 -18.22 -4.29 -1.65
N SER A 111 -17.16 -4.29 -0.83
CA SER A 111 -17.25 -4.14 0.63
C SER A 111 -17.09 -2.68 1.03
N THR A 112 -18.13 -2.11 1.66
CA THR A 112 -18.14 -0.74 2.18
C THR A 112 -17.38 -0.58 3.49
N GLY A 113 -16.95 -1.69 4.09
CA GLY A 113 -16.19 -1.69 5.32
C GLY A 113 -15.09 -2.76 5.33
N LEU A 114 -14.02 -2.43 6.05
CA LEU A 114 -13.02 -3.34 6.60
C LEU A 114 -11.94 -3.86 5.65
N SER A 115 -11.00 -2.99 5.34
CA SER A 115 -9.80 -3.37 4.59
C SER A 115 -8.84 -4.29 5.39
N SER A 116 -8.87 -4.22 6.73
CA SER A 116 -8.10 -5.11 7.64
C SER A 116 -8.79 -6.46 7.94
N LYS A 117 -10.12 -6.52 8.10
CA LYS A 117 -10.83 -7.82 8.22
C LYS A 117 -10.92 -8.57 6.89
N LEU A 118 -10.85 -7.89 5.73
CA LEU A 118 -10.65 -8.57 4.44
C LEU A 118 -9.35 -9.42 4.42
N LYS A 119 -8.25 -8.94 5.04
CA LYS A 119 -7.01 -9.72 5.18
C LYS A 119 -7.16 -10.92 6.09
N ALA A 120 -7.77 -10.73 7.26
CA ALA A 120 -8.04 -11.83 8.19
C ALA A 120 -8.90 -12.93 7.52
N ARG A 121 -9.86 -12.52 6.67
CA ARG A 121 -10.75 -13.41 5.91
C ARG A 121 -10.06 -14.08 4.70
N LYS A 122 -9.11 -13.42 4.01
CA LYS A 122 -8.24 -14.05 2.98
C LYS A 122 -7.31 -15.11 3.62
N LYS A 123 -6.68 -14.81 4.76
CA LYS A 123 -5.82 -15.78 5.50
C LYS A 123 -6.61 -16.98 6.02
N SER A 124 -7.84 -16.79 6.50
CA SER A 124 -8.71 -17.90 6.96
C SER A 124 -9.23 -18.77 5.80
N LYS A 125 -9.49 -18.21 4.61
CA LYS A 125 -9.84 -18.99 3.40
C LYS A 125 -8.68 -19.86 2.88
N LYS A 126 -7.43 -19.39 2.91
CA LYS A 126 -6.24 -20.20 2.54
C LYS A 126 -6.10 -21.42 3.48
N LYS A 127 -6.43 -21.28 4.78
CA LYS A 127 -6.51 -22.40 5.74
C LYS A 127 -7.74 -23.29 5.53
N ARG A 128 -8.93 -22.74 5.21
CA ARG A 128 -10.16 -23.52 4.98
C ARG A 128 -10.21 -24.29 3.66
N ARG A 129 -9.38 -23.98 2.65
CA ARG A 129 -9.24 -24.84 1.45
C ARG A 129 -8.72 -26.25 1.76
N LYS A 130 -8.27 -26.54 2.99
CA LYS A 130 -7.96 -27.90 3.50
C LYS A 130 -9.11 -28.61 4.22
N LYS A 131 -10.27 -27.97 4.48
CA LYS A 131 -11.47 -28.61 5.05
C LYS A 131 -12.74 -28.08 4.38
N LYS A 132 -13.30 -28.90 3.50
CA LYS A 132 -14.57 -28.72 2.79
C LYS A 132 -15.73 -28.60 3.81
N GLY A 133 -16.65 -27.66 3.61
CA GLY A 133 -17.90 -27.60 4.37
C GLY A 133 -18.49 -26.21 4.54
N GLN A 134 -19.59 -25.99 3.81
CA GLN A 134 -20.74 -25.08 4.02
C GLN A 134 -20.48 -23.57 4.24
N ASN A 135 -21.00 -22.77 3.29
CA ASN A 135 -21.27 -21.34 3.46
C ASN A 135 -22.71 -21.18 3.96
N PRO A 136 -22.99 -20.34 4.96
CA PRO A 136 -24.31 -19.75 5.15
C PRO A 136 -24.53 -18.64 4.12
N GLU A 137 -25.75 -18.56 3.58
CA GLU A 137 -26.25 -17.50 2.71
C GLU A 137 -26.38 -16.16 3.46
N GLY A 138 -26.16 -15.05 2.74
CA GLY A 138 -26.60 -13.72 3.21
C GLY A 138 -25.78 -12.52 2.72
N GLU A 139 -24.50 -12.68 2.39
CA GLU A 139 -23.68 -11.60 1.81
C GLU A 139 -22.77 -12.14 0.71
N ALA A 140 -22.80 -11.49 -0.46
CA ALA A 140 -21.83 -11.78 -1.52
C ALA A 140 -20.41 -11.70 -0.93
N PRO A 141 -19.51 -12.65 -1.25
CA PRO A 141 -18.18 -12.64 -0.68
C PRO A 141 -17.49 -11.31 -1.02
N ALA A 142 -16.94 -10.64 0.00
CA ALA A 142 -16.14 -9.44 -0.18
C ALA A 142 -15.07 -9.69 -1.25
N LYS A 143 -15.21 -9.01 -2.39
CA LYS A 143 -14.35 -9.08 -3.56
C LYS A 143 -13.49 -7.82 -3.55
N LEU A 144 -12.18 -8.00 -3.65
CA LEU A 144 -11.20 -6.93 -3.75
C LEU A 144 -10.24 -7.31 -4.87
N GLU A 145 -10.14 -6.43 -5.85
CA GLU A 145 -9.27 -6.57 -7.01
C GLU A 145 -8.47 -5.27 -7.16
N PHE A 146 -7.14 -5.37 -7.13
CA PHE A 146 -6.27 -4.27 -7.47
C PHE A 146 -6.02 -4.24 -8.97
N PHE A 147 -5.71 -3.06 -9.50
CA PHE A 147 -5.42 -2.90 -10.94
C PHE A 147 -4.02 -3.39 -11.30
N ARG A 148 -3.12 -3.41 -10.32
CA ARG A 148 -1.73 -3.76 -10.49
C ARG A 148 -1.41 -4.97 -9.60
N TYR A 149 -0.65 -5.93 -10.11
CA TYR A 149 -0.39 -7.19 -9.41
C TYR A 149 0.49 -6.99 -8.17
N GLU A 150 1.40 -6.01 -8.22
CA GLU A 150 2.26 -5.61 -7.11
C GLU A 150 1.44 -5.11 -5.90
N ASP A 151 0.28 -4.51 -6.14
CA ASP A 151 -0.58 -4.01 -5.07
C ASP A 151 -1.19 -5.16 -4.26
N ASP A 152 -1.54 -6.28 -4.91
CA ASP A 152 -2.00 -7.49 -4.20
C ASP A 152 -0.89 -8.06 -3.32
N ILE A 153 0.36 -8.00 -3.77
CA ILE A 153 1.53 -8.46 -3.01
C ILE A 153 1.76 -7.54 -1.81
N ILE A 154 1.87 -6.23 -2.02
CA ILE A 154 2.04 -5.23 -0.95
C ILE A 154 0.88 -5.31 0.03
N TYR A 155 -0.35 -5.51 -0.47
CA TYR A 155 -1.51 -5.79 0.36
C TYR A 155 -1.24 -7.01 1.24
N ASN A 156 -0.78 -8.15 0.74
CA ASN A 156 -0.56 -9.32 1.60
C ASN A 156 0.43 -9.11 2.76
N TYR A 157 1.40 -8.19 2.61
CA TYR A 157 2.40 -7.86 3.62
C TYR A 157 2.03 -6.70 4.55
N SER A 158 1.00 -5.91 4.23
CA SER A 158 0.65 -4.75 5.07
C SER A 158 -0.01 -5.15 6.40
N SER A 159 0.43 -4.52 7.48
CA SER A 159 -0.06 -4.70 8.85
C SER A 159 -1.39 -3.99 9.09
N LEU A 160 -1.56 -2.83 8.45
CA LEU A 160 -2.80 -2.07 8.45
C LEU A 160 -3.19 -1.71 7.03
N VAL A 161 -4.50 -1.72 6.78
CA VAL A 161 -5.07 -1.19 5.56
C VAL A 161 -6.16 -0.23 5.97
N LEU A 162 -6.30 0.84 5.19
CA LEU A 162 -7.46 1.70 5.20
C LEU A 162 -7.97 1.84 3.76
N SER A 163 -9.28 1.89 3.57
CA SER A 163 -9.88 2.17 2.26
C SER A 163 -10.86 3.33 2.33
N PHE A 164 -10.80 4.25 1.38
CA PHE A 164 -11.65 5.43 1.36
C PHE A 164 -12.20 5.71 -0.05
N SER A 165 -13.39 6.31 -0.09
CA SER A 165 -14.06 6.67 -1.34
C SER A 165 -13.46 7.95 -1.91
N LEU A 166 -13.38 8.02 -3.24
CA LEU A 166 -13.25 9.30 -3.93
C LEU A 166 -14.64 9.88 -4.21
N PRO A 167 -14.83 11.22 -4.17
CA PRO A 167 -16.07 11.84 -4.60
C PRO A 167 -16.45 11.41 -6.03
N GLY A 168 -17.74 11.19 -6.28
CA GLY A 168 -18.26 10.92 -7.63
C GLY A 168 -18.08 9.48 -8.14
N GLN A 169 -17.62 8.53 -7.32
CA GLN A 169 -17.48 7.13 -7.74
C GLN A 169 -18.81 6.39 -7.63
N ALA A 170 -19.35 5.95 -8.77
CA ALA A 170 -20.51 5.07 -8.85
C ALA A 170 -20.07 3.60 -8.89
N PRO A 171 -20.90 2.66 -8.39
CA PRO A 171 -20.64 1.24 -8.58
C PRO A 171 -20.62 0.86 -10.07
N VAL A 172 -19.63 0.07 -10.48
CA VAL A 172 -19.59 -0.55 -11.80
C VAL A 172 -20.47 -1.81 -11.82
N LYS A 173 -20.70 -2.38 -13.02
CA LYS A 173 -21.46 -3.62 -13.20
C LYS A 173 -20.87 -4.72 -12.31
N GLY A 174 -21.70 -5.30 -11.44
CA GLY A 174 -21.27 -6.26 -10.42
C GLY A 174 -21.11 -5.68 -9.00
N GLY A 175 -21.47 -4.41 -8.79
CA GLY A 175 -21.52 -3.78 -7.46
C GLY A 175 -20.14 -3.44 -6.88
N LEU A 176 -19.09 -3.53 -7.67
CA LEU A 176 -17.75 -3.08 -7.31
C LEU A 176 -17.69 -1.55 -7.38
N VAL A 177 -17.05 -0.92 -6.40
CA VAL A 177 -16.83 0.52 -6.35
C VAL A 177 -15.34 0.79 -6.33
N LEU A 178 -14.90 1.77 -7.11
CA LEU A 178 -13.52 2.26 -7.07
C LEU A 178 -13.25 2.89 -5.70
N ARG A 179 -12.19 2.42 -5.04
CA ARG A 179 -11.71 2.97 -3.77
C ARG A 179 -10.21 3.20 -3.82
N ARG A 180 -9.75 4.16 -3.02
CA ARG A 180 -8.33 4.33 -2.69
C ARG A 180 -8.01 3.52 -1.45
N PHE A 181 -6.79 3.01 -1.39
CA PHE A 181 -6.26 2.20 -0.31
C PHE A 181 -4.97 2.82 0.20
N ALA A 182 -4.85 2.90 1.52
CA ALA A 182 -3.61 3.20 2.22
C ALA A 182 -3.12 1.90 2.87
N LEU A 183 -2.01 1.37 2.35
CA LEU A 183 -1.39 0.13 2.79
C LEU A 183 -0.19 0.47 3.68
N PHE A 184 -0.22 0.07 4.95
CA PHE A 184 0.90 0.27 5.87
C PHE A 184 1.64 -1.05 6.06
N PHE A 185 2.93 -1.09 5.77
CA PHE A 185 3.75 -2.30 5.96
C PHE A 185 5.09 -1.98 6.63
N PRO A 186 5.65 -2.91 7.43
CA PRO A 186 6.94 -2.70 8.08
C PRO A 186 8.10 -2.80 7.08
N ALA A 187 9.20 -2.09 7.33
CA ALA A 187 10.38 -2.14 6.47
C ALA A 187 10.99 -3.55 6.37
N SER A 188 10.86 -4.35 7.43
CA SER A 188 11.27 -5.77 7.44
C SER A 188 10.51 -6.65 6.43
N ALA A 189 9.41 -6.16 5.84
CA ALA A 189 8.70 -6.87 4.78
C ALA A 189 9.25 -6.58 3.37
N VAL A 190 10.07 -5.53 3.18
CA VAL A 190 10.52 -5.06 1.86
C VAL A 190 11.21 -6.16 1.05
N THR A 191 12.16 -6.89 1.64
CA THR A 191 12.88 -7.98 0.97
C THR A 191 11.91 -9.02 0.41
N LYS A 192 10.94 -9.46 1.21
CA LYS A 192 9.93 -10.44 0.80
C LYS A 192 8.96 -9.88 -0.24
N ILE A 193 8.62 -8.60 -0.17
CA ILE A 193 7.80 -7.92 -1.17
C ILE A 193 8.54 -7.91 -2.51
N ARG A 194 9.82 -7.50 -2.55
CA ARG A 194 10.66 -7.50 -3.76
C ARG A 194 10.69 -8.89 -4.41
N GLU A 195 10.99 -9.92 -3.62
CA GLU A 195 11.02 -11.31 -4.10
C GLU A 195 9.69 -11.76 -4.71
N GLU A 196 8.57 -11.48 -4.04
CA GLU A 196 7.25 -11.89 -4.53
C GLU A 196 6.81 -11.09 -5.77
N ILE A 197 7.21 -9.81 -5.89
CA ILE A 197 6.98 -8.99 -7.08
C ILE A 197 7.74 -9.58 -8.28
N THR A 198 8.98 -10.01 -8.08
CA THR A 198 9.77 -10.69 -9.12
C THR A 198 9.13 -12.02 -9.52
N LYS A 199 8.79 -12.87 -8.55
CA LYS A 199 8.10 -14.15 -8.80
C LYS A 199 6.74 -13.98 -9.48
N GLY A 200 6.04 -12.87 -9.23
CA GLY A 200 4.75 -12.56 -9.85
C GLY A 200 4.83 -12.42 -11.37
N ILE A 201 5.98 -11.99 -11.90
CA ILE A 201 6.23 -11.95 -13.35
C ILE A 201 6.60 -13.34 -13.89
N GLU A 202 7.42 -14.09 -13.17
CA GLU A 202 7.89 -15.42 -13.60
C GLU A 202 6.77 -16.46 -13.69
N ASN A 203 5.76 -16.35 -12.81
CA ASN A 203 4.64 -17.30 -12.77
C ASN A 203 3.55 -17.03 -13.83
N GLY A 204 3.73 -16.02 -14.68
CA GLY A 204 2.79 -15.67 -15.74
C GLY A 204 1.56 -14.93 -15.23
N SER A 205 1.36 -13.71 -15.75
CA SER A 205 0.10 -12.96 -15.65
C SER A 205 -1.06 -13.71 -16.30
#